data_AF-A0A0B1ZDL0-F1
#
_entry.id   AF-A0A0B1ZDL0-F1
#
_cell.length_a   1.000
_cell.length_b   1.000
_cell.length_c   1.000
_cell.angle_alpha   90.00
_cell.angle_beta   90.00
_cell.angle_gamma   90.00
#
_symmetry.space_group_name_H-M   'P 1'
#
loop_
_entity.id
_entity.type
_entity.pdbx_description
1 polymer ?
#
loop_
_entity_poly.entity_id
_entity_poly.type
_entity_poly.pdbx_seq_one_letter_code
_entity_poly.pdbx_strand_id
1 'polypeptide(L)'
;PVGRNAVDTPPEERQRIFEENWTGSFRWVFETFDDLLTNPEANRMASEFIVAKMKERVNDPEIAEILAPSFDDYPLFAKRPPLDHGYFEAYNR
;
A
#
# COMPACT_ATOMS: atom_id res chain seq x y z
N PRO A 1 4.57 11.78 11.66
CA PRO A 1 5.11 12.37 12.90
C PRO A 1 6.06 11.37 13.55
N VAL A 2 7.20 11.81 14.11
CA VAL A 2 8.16 10.90 14.73
C VAL A 2 7.52 10.21 15.95
N GLY A 3 7.78 8.91 16.10
CA GLY A 3 7.28 8.05 17.16
C GLY A 3 5.90 7.44 16.89
N ARG A 4 5.42 7.41 15.65
CA ARG A 4 4.09 6.85 15.32
C ARG A 4 4.24 5.52 14.60
N ASN A 5 3.79 4.44 15.24
CA ASN A 5 3.78 3.09 14.69
C ASN A 5 2.38 2.67 14.22
N ALA A 6 2.31 1.93 13.13
CA ALA A 6 1.07 1.42 12.58
C ALA A 6 0.44 0.35 13.48
N VAL A 7 1.26 -0.50 14.12
CA VAL A 7 0.78 -1.57 15.02
C VAL A 7 0.14 -1.04 16.30
N ASP A 8 0.58 0.13 16.76
CA ASP A 8 0.06 0.78 17.97
C ASP A 8 -1.14 1.70 17.68
N THR A 9 -1.47 1.90 16.41
CA THR A 9 -2.52 2.83 15.96
C THR A 9 -3.84 2.09 15.73
N PRO A 10 -4.97 2.56 16.29
CA PRO A 10 -6.28 1.95 16.06
C PRO A 10 -6.62 1.81 14.57
N PRO A 11 -7.33 0.74 14.14
CA PRO A 11 -7.57 0.48 12.72
C PRO A 11 -8.21 1.63 11.95
N GLU A 12 -9.22 2.29 12.52
CA GLU A 12 -9.91 3.43 11.88
C GLU A 12 -8.98 4.64 11.71
N GLU A 13 -8.17 4.93 12.72
CA GLU A 13 -7.18 6.01 12.68
C GLU A 13 -6.08 5.70 11.65
N ARG A 14 -5.60 4.45 11.62
CA ARG A 14 -4.61 3.99 10.65
C ARG A 14 -5.14 4.13 9.22
N GLN A 15 -6.37 3.70 8.96
CA GLN A 15 -7.01 3.86 7.66
C GLN A 15 -7.11 5.34 7.28
N ARG A 16 -7.57 6.20 8.20
CA ARG A 16 -7.68 7.64 7.93
C ARG A 16 -6.32 8.26 7.55
N ILE A 17 -5.26 7.94 8.30
CA ILE A 17 -3.90 8.41 8.02
C ILE A 17 -3.41 7.91 6.66
N PHE A 18 -3.63 6.64 6.34
CA PHE A 18 -3.24 6.09 5.05
C PHE A 18 -3.94 6.81 3.89
N GLU A 19 -5.25 7.04 3.98
CA GLU A 19 -6.05 7.74 2.97
C GLU A 19 -5.65 9.21 2.82
N GLU A 20 -5.54 9.95 3.94
CA GLU A 20 -5.18 11.39 3.94
C GLU A 20 -3.82 11.64 3.26
N ASN A 21 -2.90 10.67 3.34
CA ASN A 21 -1.57 10.79 2.76
C ASN A 21 -1.43 10.14 1.38
N TRP A 22 -2.45 9.44 0.86
CA TRP A 22 -2.42 8.71 -0.41
C TRP A 22 -2.47 9.65 -1.64
N THR A 23 -1.42 10.44 -1.79
CA THR A 23 -1.28 11.50 -2.80
C THR A 23 -0.20 11.19 -3.84
N GLY A 24 0.33 9.97 -3.81
CA GLY A 24 1.43 9.48 -4.64
C GLY A 24 2.81 9.69 -4.02
N SER A 25 3.86 9.31 -4.76
CA SER A 25 5.27 9.30 -4.33
C SER A 25 5.61 8.26 -3.24
N PHE A 26 6.90 7.97 -3.09
CA PHE A 26 7.40 7.08 -2.04
C PHE A 26 7.31 7.69 -0.63
N ARG A 27 7.09 9.01 -0.53
CA ARG A 27 6.92 9.71 0.75
C ARG A 27 5.86 9.05 1.63
N TRP A 28 4.80 8.50 1.04
CA TRP A 28 3.75 7.82 1.79
C TRP A 28 4.29 6.74 2.74
N VAL A 29 5.27 5.94 2.31
CA VAL A 29 5.87 4.89 3.16
C VAL A 29 6.75 5.47 4.27
N PHE A 30 7.39 6.61 4.04
CA PHE A 30 8.35 7.20 4.98
C PHE A 30 7.75 8.26 5.92
N GLU A 31 6.58 8.81 5.59
CA GLU A 31 6.00 9.96 6.30
C GLU A 31 4.70 9.61 7.06
N THR A 32 4.13 8.42 6.88
CA THR A 32 2.90 7.97 7.58
C THR A 32 3.18 7.33 8.93
N PHE A 33 3.96 6.24 8.96
CA PHE A 33 4.33 5.49 10.16
C PHE A 33 5.81 5.05 10.11
N ASP A 34 6.44 4.96 11.29
CA ASP A 34 7.88 4.71 11.41
C ASP A 34 8.25 3.22 11.27
N ASP A 35 7.28 2.32 11.44
CA ASP A 35 7.48 0.88 11.55
C ASP A 35 7.12 0.10 10.26
N LEU A 36 6.64 0.76 9.20
CA LEU A 36 6.19 0.09 7.97
C LEU A 36 7.27 -0.77 7.31
N LEU A 37 8.55 -0.44 7.49
CA LEU A 37 9.67 -1.16 6.89
C LEU A 37 10.47 -2.00 7.90
N THR A 38 10.09 -1.99 9.18
CA THR A 38 10.84 -2.66 10.27
C THR A 38 10.00 -3.66 11.05
N ASN A 39 8.67 -3.56 10.98
CA ASN A 39 7.74 -4.49 11.60
C ASN A 39 6.94 -5.25 10.51
N PRO A 40 6.97 -6.59 10.48
CA PRO A 40 6.25 -7.39 9.48
C PRO A 40 4.73 -7.16 9.48
N GLU A 41 4.12 -6.95 10.65
CA GLU A 41 2.69 -6.72 10.78
C GLU A 41 2.30 -5.33 10.26
N ALA A 42 3.11 -4.31 10.57
CA ALA A 42 2.94 -2.97 9.98
C ALA A 42 3.08 -3.00 8.45
N ASN A 43 4.07 -3.75 7.95
CA ASN A 43 4.28 -3.92 6.52
C ASN A 43 3.09 -4.60 5.85
N ARG A 44 2.50 -5.62 6.50
CA ARG A 44 1.28 -6.29 6.04
C ARG A 44 0.13 -5.31 5.92
N MET A 45 -0.14 -4.53 6.97
CA MET A 45 -1.21 -3.50 6.95
C MET A 45 -1.03 -2.49 5.81
N ALA A 46 0.20 -2.03 5.57
CA ALA A 46 0.49 -1.11 4.47
C ALA A 46 0.36 -1.78 3.09
N SER A 47 0.81 -3.02 2.96
CA SER A 47 0.68 -3.80 1.73
C SER A 47 -0.78 -4.04 1.36
N GLU A 48 -1.61 -4.41 2.34
CA GLU A 48 -3.05 -4.62 2.16
C GLU A 48 -3.75 -3.34 1.68
N PHE A 49 -3.41 -2.19 2.27
CA PHE A 49 -3.92 -0.90 1.82
C PHE A 49 -3.54 -0.60 0.36
N ILE A 50 -2.27 -0.74 -0.01
CA ILE A 50 -1.79 -0.47 -1.37
C ILE A 50 -2.44 -1.43 -2.37
N VAL A 51 -2.54 -2.72 -2.03
CA VAL A 51 -3.19 -3.74 -2.86
C VAL A 51 -4.67 -3.39 -3.09
N ALA A 52 -5.39 -2.94 -2.05
CA ALA A 52 -6.76 -2.48 -2.22
C ALA A 52 -6.83 -1.30 -3.21
N LYS A 53 -5.94 -0.30 -3.09
CA LYS A 53 -5.86 0.83 -4.04
C LYS A 53 -5.50 0.42 -5.47
N MET A 54 -4.69 -0.62 -5.64
CA MET A 54 -4.39 -1.18 -6.97
C MET A 54 -5.64 -1.84 -7.57
N LYS A 55 -6.33 -2.69 -6.79
CA LYS A 55 -7.52 -3.42 -7.24
C LYS A 55 -8.69 -2.47 -7.58
N GLU A 56 -8.84 -1.36 -6.87
CA GLU A 56 -9.82 -0.30 -7.18
C GLU A 56 -9.65 0.31 -8.58
N ARG A 57 -8.46 0.21 -9.20
CA ARG A 57 -8.15 0.84 -10.50
C ARG A 57 -8.36 -0.11 -11.69
N VAL A 58 -8.68 -1.38 -11.45
CA VAL A 58 -8.84 -2.42 -12.48
C VAL A 58 -10.28 -2.93 -12.45
N ASN A 59 -10.96 -2.90 -13.60
CA ASN A 59 -12.39 -3.25 -13.70
C ASN A 59 -12.64 -4.76 -13.63
N ASP A 60 -11.72 -5.56 -14.20
CA ASP A 60 -11.83 -7.02 -14.20
C ASP A 60 -11.20 -7.60 -12.92
N PRO A 61 -11.98 -8.30 -12.06
CA PRO A 61 -11.48 -8.83 -10.81
C PRO A 61 -10.42 -9.92 -10.99
N GLU A 62 -10.45 -10.69 -12.07
CA GLU A 62 -9.43 -11.71 -12.34
C GLU A 62 -8.09 -11.05 -12.70
N ILE A 63 -8.13 -10.00 -13.53
CA ILE A 63 -6.94 -9.22 -13.86
C ILE A 63 -6.41 -8.48 -12.63
N ALA A 64 -7.29 -7.92 -11.79
CA ALA A 64 -6.91 -7.24 -10.57
C ALA A 64 -6.14 -8.17 -9.61
N GLU A 65 -6.54 -9.44 -9.52
CA GLU A 65 -5.84 -10.45 -8.72
C GLU A 65 -4.46 -10.80 -9.28
N ILE A 66 -4.32 -10.87 -10.61
CA ILE A 66 -3.03 -11.15 -11.26
C ILE A 66 -2.04 -10.00 -11.08
N LEU A 67 -2.53 -8.75 -11.12
CA LEU A 67 -1.67 -7.56 -11.06
C LEU A 67 -1.25 -7.19 -9.64
N ALA A 68 -2.04 -7.54 -8.62
CA ALA A 68 -1.76 -7.21 -7.24
C ALA A 68 -0.92 -8.31 -6.55
N PRO A 69 0.26 -7.99 -5.99
CA PRO A 69 1.06 -8.98 -5.29
C PRO A 69 0.39 -9.40 -3.97
N SER A 70 0.56 -10.66 -3.60
CA SER A 70 0.26 -11.13 -2.25
C SER A 70 1.39 -10.69 -1.30
N PHE A 71 1.04 -10.40 -0.04
CA PHE A 71 2.05 -10.07 0.97
C PHE A 71 3.00 -11.25 1.23
N ASP A 72 2.48 -12.48 1.22
CA ASP A 72 3.25 -13.67 1.56
C ASP A 72 4.32 -14.00 0.50
N ASP A 73 4.10 -13.60 -0.76
CA ASP A 73 5.09 -13.72 -1.83
C ASP A 73 6.00 -12.50 -1.94
N TYR A 74 5.45 -11.29 -1.73
CA TYR A 74 6.17 -10.04 -1.96
C TYR A 74 5.79 -8.95 -0.95
N PRO A 75 6.45 -8.93 0.22
CA PRO A 75 6.28 -7.86 1.19
C PRO A 75 6.60 -6.49 0.59
N LEU A 76 5.87 -5.47 1.05
CA LEU A 76 6.05 -4.09 0.59
C LEU A 76 7.51 -3.67 0.80
N PHE A 77 8.12 -3.09 -0.23
CA PHE A 77 9.51 -2.62 -0.23
C PHE A 77 10.60 -3.71 -0.06
N ALA A 78 10.26 -5.01 -0.16
CA ALA A 78 11.27 -6.06 -0.35
C ALA A 78 12.13 -5.83 -1.60
N LYS A 79 11.56 -5.15 -2.62
CA LYS A 79 12.28 -4.46 -3.69
C LYS A 79 11.65 -3.09 -3.93
N ARG A 80 12.37 -2.20 -4.63
CA ARG A 80 11.88 -0.85 -4.97
C ARG A 80 10.62 -0.92 -5.84
N PRO A 81 9.46 -0.39 -5.39
CA PRO A 81 8.26 -0.36 -6.22
C PRO A 81 8.42 0.62 -7.40
N PRO A 82 7.82 0.34 -8.56
CA PRO A 82 7.68 1.35 -9.62
C PRO A 82 6.66 2.42 -9.19
N LEU A 83 6.84 3.65 -9.69
CA LEU A 83 5.76 4.64 -9.71
C LEU A 83 5.02 4.48 -11.02
N ASP A 84 3.71 4.31 -10.95
CA ASP A 84 2.88 4.11 -12.13
C ASP A 84 2.37 5.44 -12.71
N HIS A 85 2.11 5.42 -14.02
CA HIS A 85 1.40 6.48 -14.71
C HIS A 85 0.43 5.85 -15.71
N GLY A 86 -0.75 5.44 -15.22
CA GLY A 86 -1.76 4.81 -16.06
C GLY A 86 -1.52 3.31 -16.32
N TYR A 87 -0.68 2.65 -15.50
CA TYR A 87 -0.34 1.23 -15.70
C TYR A 87 -1.58 0.34 -15.52
N PHE A 88 -2.32 0.53 -14.43
CA PHE A 88 -3.51 -0.27 -14.13
C PHE A 88 -4.65 0.02 -15.12
N GLU A 89 -4.88 1.29 -15.45
CA GLU A 89 -5.91 1.73 -16.39
C GLU A 89 -5.67 1.24 -17.82
N ALA A 90 -4.44 0.87 -18.17
CA ALA A 90 -4.14 0.25 -19.46
C ALA A 90 -4.81 -1.12 -19.63
N TYR A 91 -5.12 -1.83 -18.54
CA TYR A 91 -5.78 -3.13 -18.54
C TYR A 91 -7.32 -3.05 -18.63
N ASN A 92 -7.89 -1.84 -18.57
CA ASN A 92 -9.34 -1.63 -18.68
C ASN A 92 -9.81 -1.37 -20.14
N ARG A 93 -9.01 -1.76 -21.13
CA ARG A 93 -9.18 -1.40 -22.55
C ARG A 93 -9.37 -2.62 -23.44
#